data_AF-A0A6I4I6C8-F1
#
_entry.id   AF-A0A6I4I6C8-F1
#
_cell.length_a   1.000
_cell.length_b   1.000
_cell.length_c   1.000
_cell.angle_alpha   90.00
_cell.angle_beta   90.00
_cell.angle_gamma   90.00
#
_symmetry.space_group_name_H-M   'P 1'
#
loop_
_entity.id
_entity.type
_entity.pdbx_description
1 polymer ?
#
loop_
_entity_poly.entity_id
_entity_poly.type
_entity_poly.pdbx_seq_one_letter_code
_entity_poly.pdbx_strand_id
1 'polypeptide(L)'
;MTEELIQKYNNHRQKADGYNVDTISGLYDKYSTTYTGYNMLYNEVPASLAKQNVKLRAKDDDNHKATDLVAQYLGEENIYNQFLEWGNEKDIHSLIWIIEEGYFNIVLDRAGNSKSERDKELLLGLKSESSDVKIMAILKIIYAVRNNMVHGNKDIQEYQRFLLEPLLSLLQTLCSQLFEKLGA
;
A
#
# COMPACT_ATOMS: atom_id res chain seq x y z
N MET A 1 -0.21 -20.81 -2.98
CA MET A 1 0.75 -20.51 -1.87
C MET A 1 1.12 -21.79 -1.10
N THR A 2 2.20 -21.79 -0.31
CA THR A 2 2.48 -22.89 0.63
C THR A 2 1.58 -22.80 1.87
N GLU A 3 1.29 -23.93 2.53
CA GLU A 3 0.52 -23.95 3.79
C GLU A 3 1.19 -23.10 4.88
N GLU A 4 2.52 -23.13 4.94
CA GLU A 4 3.31 -22.32 5.88
C GLU A 4 3.07 -20.82 5.67
N LEU A 5 3.07 -20.35 4.42
CA LEU A 5 2.82 -18.93 4.11
C LEU A 5 1.38 -18.53 4.47
N ILE A 6 0.40 -19.38 4.14
CA ILE A 6 -1.00 -19.15 4.48
C ILE A 6 -1.15 -18.98 6.00
N GLN A 7 -0.54 -19.87 6.78
CA GLN A 7 -0.57 -19.78 8.24
C GLN A 7 0.12 -18.50 8.75
N LYS A 8 1.30 -18.16 8.21
CA LYS A 8 2.04 -16.95 8.58
C LYS A 8 1.25 -15.67 8.29
N TYR A 9 0.61 -15.60 7.13
CA TYR A 9 -0.23 -14.48 6.74
C TYR A 9 -1.47 -14.37 7.63
N ASN A 10 -2.19 -15.48 7.87
CA ASN A 10 -3.37 -15.48 8.73
C ASN A 10 -3.04 -15.08 10.18
N ASN A 11 -1.89 -15.52 10.70
CA ASN A 11 -1.40 -15.07 12.01
C ASN A 11 -1.13 -13.56 12.04
N HIS A 12 -0.55 -13.00 10.97
CA HIS A 12 -0.31 -11.55 10.86
C HIS A 12 -1.62 -10.77 10.74
N ARG A 13 -2.57 -11.27 9.95
CA ARG A 13 -3.90 -10.68 9.81
C ARG A 13 -4.62 -10.65 11.15
N GLN A 14 -4.68 -11.78 11.86
CA GLN A 14 -5.29 -11.86 13.19
C GLN A 14 -4.61 -10.92 14.19
N LYS A 15 -3.29 -10.81 14.15
CA LYS A 15 -2.54 -9.84 14.96
C LYS A 15 -2.91 -8.40 14.61
N ALA A 16 -2.99 -8.05 13.33
CA ALA A 16 -3.38 -6.73 12.87
C ALA A 16 -4.80 -6.36 13.33
N ASP A 17 -5.73 -7.32 13.29
CA ASP A 17 -7.11 -7.14 13.72
C ASP A 17 -7.26 -6.94 15.23
N GLY A 18 -6.27 -7.37 16.02
CA GLY A 18 -6.25 -7.21 17.48
C GLY A 18 -5.82 -5.83 17.99
N TYR A 19 -5.34 -4.93 17.14
CA TYR A 19 -4.91 -3.58 17.57
C TYR A 19 -6.10 -2.62 17.73
N ASN A 20 -6.05 -1.82 18.80
CA ASN A 20 -7.05 -0.78 19.07
C ASN A 20 -6.78 0.50 18.25
N VAL A 21 -7.56 0.67 17.17
CA VAL A 21 -7.45 1.83 16.26
C VAL A 21 -8.00 3.14 16.82
N ASP A 22 -8.67 3.13 17.98
CA ASP A 22 -9.11 4.36 18.66
C ASP A 22 -7.91 5.18 19.15
N THR A 23 -6.76 4.53 19.33
CA THR A 23 -5.48 5.19 19.64
C THR A 23 -4.64 5.31 18.37
N ILE A 24 -3.97 6.46 18.18
CA ILE A 24 -3.06 6.64 17.04
C ILE A 24 -1.93 5.58 17.03
N SER A 25 -1.40 5.19 18.19
CA SER A 25 -0.39 4.14 18.29
C SER A 25 -0.93 2.79 17.80
N GLY A 26 -2.15 2.41 18.17
CA GLY A 26 -2.76 1.17 17.68
C GLY A 26 -3.08 1.22 16.19
N LEU A 27 -3.47 2.39 15.64
CA LEU A 27 -3.62 2.57 14.19
C LEU A 27 -2.27 2.39 13.47
N TYR A 28 -1.20 2.97 14.01
CA TYR A 28 0.16 2.84 13.50
C TYR A 28 0.64 1.39 13.50
N ASP A 29 0.43 0.68 14.61
CA ASP A 29 0.78 -0.73 14.76
C ASP A 29 -0.03 -1.61 13.82
N LYS A 30 -1.32 -1.31 13.65
CA LYS A 30 -2.19 -2.00 12.69
C LYS A 30 -1.68 -1.82 11.27
N TYR A 31 -1.46 -0.59 10.82
CA TYR A 31 -0.92 -0.31 9.49
C TYR A 31 0.43 -1.01 9.25
N SER A 32 1.36 -0.90 10.20
CA SER A 32 2.68 -1.54 10.09
C SER A 32 2.58 -3.07 10.01
N THR A 33 1.68 -3.67 10.80
CA THR A 33 1.45 -5.12 10.78
C THR A 33 0.75 -5.57 9.51
N THR A 34 -0.25 -4.83 9.03
CA THR A 34 -0.92 -5.09 7.75
C THR A 34 0.07 -4.99 6.60
N TYR A 35 0.95 -3.98 6.58
CA TYR A 35 2.00 -3.87 5.56
C TYR A 35 2.97 -5.05 5.62
N THR A 36 3.30 -5.55 6.80
CA THR A 36 4.11 -6.77 6.93
C THR A 36 3.42 -7.96 6.27
N GLY A 37 2.10 -8.10 6.42
CA GLY A 37 1.29 -9.06 5.68
C GLY A 37 1.34 -8.84 4.16
N TYR A 38 1.20 -7.59 3.70
CA TYR A 38 1.34 -7.22 2.30
C TYR A 38 2.73 -7.62 1.73
N ASN A 39 3.81 -7.38 2.49
CA ASN A 39 5.17 -7.79 2.15
C ASN A 39 5.33 -9.29 1.97
N MET A 40 4.70 -10.09 2.83
CA MET A 40 4.68 -11.54 2.66
C MET A 40 4.02 -11.94 1.34
N LEU A 41 2.91 -11.30 0.97
CA LEU A 41 2.17 -11.62 -0.24
C LEU A 41 2.88 -11.15 -1.52
N TYR A 42 3.33 -9.89 -1.58
CA TYR A 42 3.95 -9.37 -2.81
C TYR A 42 5.31 -10.04 -3.11
N ASN A 43 5.96 -10.64 -2.11
CA ASN A 43 7.18 -11.42 -2.35
C ASN A 43 6.94 -12.74 -3.10
N GLU A 44 5.70 -13.24 -3.14
CA GLU A 44 5.31 -14.41 -3.95
C GLU A 44 4.92 -14.04 -5.38
N VAL A 45 4.64 -12.76 -5.64
CA VAL A 45 4.17 -12.28 -6.95
C VAL A 45 5.17 -12.56 -8.07
N PRO A 46 6.49 -12.31 -7.92
CA PRO A 46 7.46 -12.64 -8.96
C PRO A 46 7.41 -14.12 -9.38
N ALA A 47 7.38 -15.04 -8.42
CA ALA A 47 7.31 -16.48 -8.72
C ALA A 47 6.01 -16.83 -9.45
N SER A 48 4.90 -16.16 -9.11
CA SER A 48 3.59 -16.36 -9.75
C SER A 48 3.55 -15.79 -11.17
N LEU A 49 4.10 -14.61 -11.42
CA LEU A 49 4.25 -14.01 -12.74
C LEU A 49 5.17 -14.84 -13.65
N ALA A 50 6.27 -15.38 -13.12
CA ALA A 50 7.17 -16.25 -13.86
C ALA A 50 6.48 -17.53 -14.36
N LYS A 51 5.58 -18.12 -13.55
CA LYS A 51 4.74 -19.26 -13.96
C LYS A 51 3.76 -18.91 -15.10
N GLN A 52 3.41 -17.63 -15.23
CA GLN A 52 2.59 -17.09 -16.33
C GLN A 52 3.43 -16.68 -17.56
N ASN A 53 4.72 -17.02 -17.61
CA ASN A 53 5.67 -16.63 -18.65
C ASN A 53 5.86 -15.11 -18.81
N VAL A 54 5.56 -14.33 -17.76
CA VAL A 54 5.86 -12.90 -17.74
C VAL A 54 7.36 -12.71 -17.55
N LYS A 55 7.98 -11.91 -18.43
CA LYS A 55 9.41 -11.62 -18.37
C LYS A 55 9.70 -10.62 -17.24
N LEU A 56 10.33 -11.11 -16.17
CA LEU A 56 10.78 -10.30 -15.04
C LEU A 56 12.15 -9.66 -15.32
N ARG A 57 12.48 -8.61 -14.57
CA ARG A 57 13.83 -8.04 -14.60
C ARG A 57 14.80 -8.97 -13.87
N ALA A 58 16.10 -8.86 -14.19
CA ALA A 58 17.12 -9.69 -13.54
C ALA A 58 17.24 -9.43 -12.03
N LYS A 59 16.87 -8.24 -11.56
CA LYS A 59 16.85 -7.86 -10.15
C LYS A 59 15.77 -6.81 -9.91
N ASP A 60 14.72 -7.21 -9.20
CA ASP A 60 13.66 -6.31 -8.75
C ASP A 60 13.94 -5.85 -7.32
N ASP A 61 13.92 -4.53 -7.12
CA ASP A 61 13.98 -3.95 -5.78
C ASP A 61 12.63 -4.04 -5.06
N ASP A 62 12.63 -3.77 -3.75
CA ASP A 62 11.43 -3.90 -2.91
C ASP A 62 10.28 -2.98 -3.37
N ASN A 63 10.61 -1.78 -3.87
CA ASN A 63 9.62 -0.84 -4.41
C ASN A 63 8.94 -1.42 -5.65
N HIS A 64 9.72 -1.92 -6.61
CA HIS A 64 9.18 -2.50 -7.85
C HIS A 64 8.30 -3.72 -7.56
N LYS A 65 8.69 -4.56 -6.59
CA LYS A 65 7.87 -5.69 -6.13
C LYS A 65 6.57 -5.23 -5.47
N ALA A 66 6.65 -4.25 -4.59
CA ALA A 66 5.51 -3.74 -3.83
C ALA A 66 4.54 -2.87 -4.66
N THR A 67 4.94 -2.46 -5.87
CA THR A 67 4.15 -1.58 -6.73
C THR A 67 3.91 -2.21 -8.10
N ASP A 68 4.83 -2.04 -9.06
CA ASP A 68 4.65 -2.44 -10.46
C ASP A 68 4.29 -3.93 -10.62
N LEU A 69 4.96 -4.84 -9.90
CA LEU A 69 4.67 -6.28 -10.04
C LEU A 69 3.30 -6.65 -9.45
N VAL A 70 2.87 -6.00 -8.37
CA VAL A 70 1.53 -6.19 -7.81
C VAL A 70 0.46 -5.67 -8.76
N ALA A 71 0.67 -4.47 -9.32
CA ALA A 71 -0.21 -3.87 -10.33
C ALA A 71 -0.34 -4.81 -11.55
N GLN A 72 0.79 -5.28 -12.09
CA GLN A 72 0.81 -6.22 -13.20
C GLN A 72 0.13 -7.56 -12.88
N TYR A 73 0.36 -8.08 -11.67
CA TYR A 73 -0.16 -9.40 -11.29
C TYR A 73 -1.66 -9.40 -11.02
N LEU A 74 -2.17 -8.39 -10.31
CA LEU A 74 -3.61 -8.27 -10.06
C LEU A 74 -4.36 -7.74 -11.29
N GLY A 75 -3.74 -6.83 -12.04
CA GLY A 75 -4.36 -5.97 -13.04
C GLY A 75 -4.88 -4.69 -12.39
N GLU A 76 -4.48 -3.53 -12.89
CA GLU A 76 -4.79 -2.23 -12.29
C GLU A 76 -6.30 -1.93 -12.29
N GLU A 77 -6.99 -2.30 -13.38
CA GLU A 77 -8.45 -2.17 -13.45
C GLU A 77 -9.15 -3.03 -12.39
N ASN A 78 -8.66 -4.26 -12.16
CA ASN A 78 -9.21 -5.13 -11.11
C ASN A 78 -9.00 -4.54 -9.71
N ILE A 79 -7.80 -4.00 -9.44
CA ILE A 79 -7.51 -3.33 -8.17
C ILE A 79 -8.49 -2.16 -7.97
N TYR A 80 -8.66 -1.34 -9.01
CA TYR A 80 -9.51 -0.16 -8.93
C TYR A 80 -10.98 -0.54 -8.71
N ASN A 81 -11.50 -1.51 -9.47
CA ASN A 81 -12.86 -1.99 -9.31
C ASN A 81 -13.09 -2.55 -7.90
N GLN A 82 -12.13 -3.30 -7.35
CA GLN A 82 -12.25 -3.80 -5.98
C GLN A 82 -12.29 -2.67 -4.94
N PHE A 83 -11.49 -1.61 -5.12
CA PHE A 83 -11.57 -0.43 -4.25
C PHE A 83 -12.95 0.20 -4.29
N LEU A 84 -13.58 0.30 -5.47
CA LEU A 84 -14.93 0.84 -5.60
C LEU A 84 -15.97 -0.08 -4.93
N GLU A 85 -15.91 -1.38 -5.20
CA GLU A 85 -16.81 -2.38 -4.62
C GLU A 85 -16.75 -2.40 -3.08
N TRP A 86 -15.58 -2.17 -2.50
CA TRP A 86 -15.37 -2.17 -1.04
C TRP A 86 -15.55 -0.78 -0.41
N GLY A 87 -16.00 0.22 -1.20
CA GLY A 87 -16.31 1.56 -0.71
C GLY A 87 -15.09 2.42 -0.35
N ASN A 88 -13.93 2.13 -0.94
CA ASN A 88 -12.68 2.87 -0.73
C ASN A 88 -12.59 4.18 -1.53
N GLU A 89 -13.62 4.55 -2.30
CA GLU A 89 -13.62 5.80 -3.08
C GLU A 89 -13.36 7.03 -2.19
N LYS A 90 -13.99 7.08 -1.01
CA LYS A 90 -13.77 8.14 -0.02
C LYS A 90 -12.32 8.19 0.49
N ASP A 91 -11.65 7.04 0.55
CA ASP A 91 -10.28 6.92 1.02
C ASP A 91 -9.33 7.52 -0.03
N ILE A 92 -9.58 7.24 -1.32
CA ILE A 92 -8.86 7.84 -2.44
C ILE A 92 -9.06 9.37 -2.46
N HIS A 93 -10.30 9.84 -2.28
CA HIS A 93 -10.58 11.29 -2.21
C HIS A 93 -9.90 11.96 -1.01
N SER A 94 -9.83 11.27 0.13
CA SER A 94 -9.12 11.77 1.31
C SER A 94 -7.63 11.94 1.02
N LEU A 95 -7.00 10.98 0.33
CA LEU A 95 -5.59 11.09 -0.08
C LEU A 95 -5.36 12.26 -1.04
N ILE A 96 -6.24 12.45 -2.02
CA ILE A 96 -6.18 13.59 -2.95
C ILE A 96 -6.19 14.91 -2.17
N TRP A 97 -7.17 15.08 -1.28
CA TRP A 97 -7.33 16.30 -0.50
C TRP A 97 -6.13 16.55 0.41
N ILE A 98 -5.63 15.51 1.10
CA ILE A 98 -4.48 15.61 1.99
C ILE A 98 -3.23 16.12 1.27
N ILE A 99 -2.95 15.58 0.08
CA ILE A 99 -1.76 15.94 -0.70
C ILE A 99 -1.95 17.31 -1.34
N GLU A 100 -3.14 17.61 -1.86
CA GLU A 100 -3.48 18.89 -2.49
C GLU A 100 -3.36 20.07 -1.51
N GLU A 101 -3.87 19.92 -0.30
CA GLU A 101 -3.78 20.96 0.75
C GLU A 101 -2.41 21.01 1.43
N GLY A 102 -1.51 20.06 1.11
CA GLY A 102 -0.16 20.02 1.67
C GLY A 102 -0.10 19.69 3.16
N TYR A 103 -1.11 18.99 3.70
CA TYR A 103 -1.13 18.57 5.11
C TYR A 103 -0.01 17.58 5.45
N PHE A 104 0.41 16.79 4.46
CA PHE A 104 1.45 15.78 4.60
C PHE A 104 2.42 15.82 3.42
N ASN A 105 3.71 15.69 3.73
CA ASN A 105 4.73 15.36 2.74
C ASN A 105 4.83 13.83 2.64
N ILE A 106 4.55 13.26 1.48
CA ILE A 106 4.49 11.82 1.29
C ILE A 106 5.86 11.27 0.93
N VAL A 107 6.55 11.88 -0.04
CA VAL A 107 7.85 11.44 -0.50
C VAL A 107 8.94 12.25 0.20
N LEU A 108 9.70 11.58 1.05
CA LEU A 108 10.83 12.16 1.76
C LEU A 108 12.17 11.66 1.19
N ASP A 109 13.21 12.46 1.28
CA ASP A 109 14.58 12.00 1.09
C ASP A 109 15.13 11.28 2.33
N ARG A 110 16.38 10.80 2.26
CA ARG A 110 17.02 10.08 3.40
C ARG A 110 17.28 10.98 4.61
N ALA A 111 17.31 12.30 4.43
CA ALA A 111 17.45 13.28 5.50
C ALA A 111 16.08 13.73 6.04
N GLY A 112 14.97 13.20 5.51
CA GLY A 112 13.61 13.56 5.91
C GLY A 112 13.07 14.82 5.23
N ASN A 113 13.77 15.37 4.23
CA ASN A 113 13.28 16.54 3.50
C ASN A 113 12.20 16.14 2.50
N SER A 114 11.16 16.96 2.40
CA SER A 114 10.11 16.80 1.40
C SER A 114 10.65 16.87 -0.03
N LYS A 115 10.14 15.99 -0.89
CA LYS A 115 10.31 16.06 -2.34
C LYS A 115 9.00 16.49 -2.98
N SER A 116 8.63 17.75 -2.80
CA SER A 116 7.36 18.33 -3.27
C SER A 116 7.00 18.02 -4.73
N GLU A 117 7.97 18.00 -5.65
CA GLU A 117 7.73 17.63 -7.05
C GLU A 117 7.26 16.18 -7.21
N ARG A 118 7.74 15.25 -6.37
CA ARG A 118 7.26 13.86 -6.35
C ARG A 118 5.86 13.75 -5.77
N ASP A 119 5.53 14.56 -4.77
CA ASP A 119 4.17 14.60 -4.23
C ASP A 119 3.18 15.16 -5.25
N LYS A 120 3.59 16.16 -6.07
CA LYS A 120 2.80 16.63 -7.21
C LYS A 120 2.59 15.54 -8.27
N GLU A 121 3.63 14.76 -8.60
CA GLU A 121 3.50 13.61 -9.50
C GLU A 121 2.47 12.60 -8.98
N LEU A 122 2.50 12.30 -7.67
CA LEU A 122 1.53 11.40 -7.03
C LEU A 122 0.12 11.98 -7.07
N LEU A 123 -0.05 13.27 -6.80
CA LEU A 123 -1.35 13.95 -6.86
C LEU A 123 -1.94 13.92 -8.27
N LEU A 124 -1.14 14.23 -9.29
CA LEU A 124 -1.56 14.13 -10.69
C LEU A 124 -1.97 12.70 -11.04
N GLY A 125 -1.25 11.71 -10.53
CA GLY A 125 -1.58 10.31 -10.72
C GLY A 125 -2.92 9.93 -10.07
N LEU A 126 -3.15 10.35 -8.83
CA LEU A 126 -4.41 10.12 -8.11
C LEU A 126 -5.62 10.77 -8.81
N LYS A 127 -5.42 11.94 -9.42
CA LYS A 127 -6.46 12.67 -10.17
C LYS A 127 -6.64 12.20 -11.62
N SER A 128 -5.86 11.22 -12.06
CA SER A 128 -5.99 10.68 -13.41
C SER A 128 -7.33 9.97 -13.61
N GLU A 129 -7.92 10.11 -14.80
CA GLU A 129 -9.06 9.28 -15.22
C GLU A 129 -8.64 7.84 -15.55
N SER A 130 -7.35 7.62 -15.78
CA SER A 130 -6.78 6.32 -16.12
C SER A 130 -6.53 5.49 -14.85
N SER A 131 -7.20 4.34 -14.74
CA SER A 131 -7.13 3.45 -13.57
C SER A 131 -5.71 2.95 -13.29
N ASP A 132 -4.96 2.60 -14.32
CA ASP A 132 -3.54 2.24 -14.27
C ASP A 132 -2.67 3.32 -13.58
N VAL A 133 -2.77 4.56 -14.03
CA VAL A 133 -2.03 5.69 -13.47
C VAL A 133 -2.45 5.95 -12.02
N LYS A 134 -3.75 5.87 -11.73
CA LYS A 134 -4.30 6.07 -10.38
C LYS A 134 -3.83 5.01 -9.40
N ILE A 135 -3.91 3.74 -9.78
CA ILE A 135 -3.45 2.62 -8.95
C ILE A 135 -1.95 2.70 -8.70
N MET A 136 -1.16 3.03 -9.72
CA MET A 136 0.28 3.20 -9.53
C MET A 136 0.61 4.33 -8.55
N ALA A 137 -0.15 5.43 -8.55
CA ALA A 137 0.01 6.48 -7.55
C ALA A 137 -0.33 5.98 -6.14
N ILE A 138 -1.44 5.26 -5.96
CA ILE A 138 -1.86 4.70 -4.66
C ILE A 138 -0.80 3.74 -4.11
N LEU A 139 -0.31 2.79 -4.92
CA LEU A 139 0.71 1.82 -4.49
C LEU A 139 2.01 2.52 -4.08
N LYS A 140 2.42 3.56 -4.81
CA LYS A 140 3.61 4.37 -4.47
C LYS A 140 3.42 5.15 -3.17
N ILE A 141 2.23 5.69 -2.90
CA ILE A 141 1.92 6.38 -1.63
C ILE A 141 2.01 5.39 -0.47
N ILE A 142 1.37 4.22 -0.57
CA ILE A 142 1.41 3.17 0.46
C ILE A 142 2.87 2.79 0.78
N TYR A 143 3.69 2.58 -0.25
CA TYR A 143 5.12 2.26 -0.11
C TYR A 143 5.92 3.41 0.53
N ALA A 144 5.69 4.65 0.09
CA ALA A 144 6.38 5.83 0.61
C ALA A 144 6.06 6.07 2.09
N VAL A 145 4.78 6.01 2.47
CA VAL A 145 4.35 6.18 3.87
C VAL A 145 4.92 5.08 4.75
N ARG A 146 4.95 3.82 4.30
CA ARG A 146 5.63 2.75 5.03
C ARG A 146 7.11 3.06 5.26
N ASN A 147 7.83 3.58 4.26
CA ASN A 147 9.24 3.92 4.46
C ASN A 147 9.42 5.07 5.45
N ASN A 148 8.53 6.06 5.42
CA ASN A 148 8.52 7.15 6.40
C ASN A 148 8.25 6.63 7.81
N MET A 149 7.42 5.60 7.97
CA MET A 149 7.15 4.98 9.26
C MET A 149 8.32 4.13 9.79
N VAL A 150 9.08 3.49 8.90
CA VAL A 150 10.23 2.66 9.29
C VAL A 150 11.48 3.51 9.58
N HIS A 151 11.68 4.59 8.83
CA HIS A 151 12.90 5.40 8.88
C HIS A 151 12.71 6.80 9.47
N GLY A 152 11.47 7.27 9.61
CA GLY A 152 11.15 8.58 10.16
C GLY A 152 11.29 8.63 11.68
N ASN A 153 11.28 9.86 12.19
CA ASN A 153 11.31 10.10 13.63
C ASN A 153 10.03 9.53 14.25
N LYS A 154 10.15 8.79 15.36
CA LYS A 154 9.04 8.03 16.01
C LYS A 154 8.02 8.92 16.73
N ASP A 155 7.82 10.15 16.27
CA ASP A 155 6.82 11.04 16.83
C ASP A 155 5.45 10.67 16.26
N ILE A 156 4.66 9.98 17.09
CA ILE A 156 3.30 9.54 16.74
C ILE A 156 2.33 10.59 17.24
N GLN A 157 1.59 11.21 16.31
CA GLN A 157 0.74 12.37 16.55
C GLN A 157 -0.65 12.15 15.96
N GLU A 158 -1.70 12.56 16.67
CA GLU A 158 -3.09 12.23 16.30
C GLU A 158 -3.48 12.69 14.88
N TYR A 159 -2.95 13.82 14.41
CA TYR A 159 -3.23 14.30 13.05
C TYR A 159 -2.82 13.28 11.97
N GLN A 160 -1.83 12.41 12.23
CA GLN A 160 -1.39 11.35 11.31
C GLN A 160 -2.52 10.36 10.97
N ARG A 161 -3.57 10.28 11.79
CA ARG A 161 -4.78 9.50 11.52
C ARG A 161 -5.38 9.83 10.16
N PHE A 162 -5.44 11.12 9.80
CA PHE A 162 -6.00 11.57 8.53
C PHE A 162 -5.35 10.88 7.32
N LEU A 163 -4.05 10.58 7.42
CA LEU A 163 -3.31 9.86 6.38
C LEU A 163 -3.40 8.34 6.54
N LEU A 164 -3.29 7.82 7.77
CA LEU A 164 -3.15 6.38 8.01
C LEU A 164 -4.46 5.60 7.84
N GLU A 165 -5.62 6.16 8.20
CA GLU A 165 -6.91 5.48 8.03
C GLU A 165 -7.23 5.14 6.57
N PRO A 166 -7.20 6.11 5.62
CA PRO A 166 -7.48 5.80 4.23
C PRO A 166 -6.45 4.83 3.64
N LEU A 167 -5.17 4.95 4.01
CA LEU A 167 -4.15 4.01 3.53
C LEU A 167 -4.30 2.61 4.10
N LEU A 168 -4.66 2.48 5.38
CA LEU A 168 -4.93 1.18 6.00
C LEU A 168 -6.07 0.47 5.27
N SER A 169 -7.15 1.20 4.99
CA SER A 169 -8.32 0.70 4.28
C SER A 169 -7.95 0.17 2.88
N LEU A 170 -7.23 0.97 2.08
CA LEU A 170 -6.74 0.57 0.75
C LEU A 170 -5.77 -0.62 0.82
N LEU A 171 -4.87 -0.62 1.80
CA LEU A 171 -3.89 -1.69 1.99
C LEU A 171 -4.55 -3.02 2.38
N GLN A 172 -5.60 -2.99 3.21
CA GLN A 172 -6.37 -4.18 3.55
C GLN A 172 -7.08 -4.77 2.33
N THR A 173 -7.67 -3.93 1.48
CA THR A 173 -8.27 -4.38 0.21
C THR A 173 -7.24 -5.00 -0.73
N LEU A 174 -6.04 -4.41 -0.85
CA LEU A 174 -4.93 -5.00 -1.63
C LEU A 174 -4.47 -6.36 -1.06
N CYS A 175 -4.36 -6.45 0.26
CA CYS A 175 -3.99 -7.68 0.94
C CYS A 175 -4.98 -8.82 0.66
N SER A 176 -6.29 -8.53 0.73
CA SER A 176 -7.33 -9.51 0.44
C SER A 176 -7.25 -9.99 -1.01
N GLN A 177 -7.14 -9.07 -1.98
CA GLN A 177 -7.02 -9.44 -3.41
C GLN A 177 -5.79 -10.29 -3.70
N LEU A 178 -4.62 -9.91 -3.17
CA LEU A 178 -3.39 -10.69 -3.35
C LEU A 178 -3.53 -12.08 -2.74
N PHE A 179 -4.04 -12.18 -1.51
CA PHE A 179 -4.19 -13.45 -0.83
C PHE A 179 -5.13 -14.39 -1.58
N GLU A 180 -6.26 -13.88 -2.08
CA GLU A 180 -7.21 -14.64 -2.90
C GLU A 180 -6.58 -15.10 -4.21
N LYS A 181 -5.94 -14.18 -4.96
CA LYS A 181 -5.37 -14.50 -6.28
C LYS A 181 -4.17 -15.45 -6.20
N LEU A 182 -3.34 -15.35 -5.17
CA LEU A 182 -2.22 -16.28 -4.92
C LEU A 182 -2.67 -17.65 -4.40
N GLY A 183 -3.90 -17.72 -3.89
CA GLY A 183 -4.53 -18.93 -3.35
C GLY A 183 -5.31 -19.73 -4.40
N ALA A 184 -5.76 -19.06 -5.46
CA ALA A 184 -6.36 -19.66 -6.66
C ALA A 184 -5.34 -20.44 -7.50
#